data_AF-A0A9C9NXX1-F1
#
_entry.id   AF-A0A9C9NXX1-F1
#
_cell.length_a   1.000
_cell.length_b   1.000
_cell.length_c   1.000
_cell.angle_alpha   90.00
_cell.angle_beta   90.00
_cell.angle_gamma   90.00
#
_symmetry.space_group_name_H-M   'P 1'
#
loop_
_entity.id
_entity.type
_entity.pdbx_description
1 polymer ?
#
loop_
_entity_poly.entity_id
_entity_poly.type
_entity_poly.pdbx_seq_one_letter_code
_entity_poly.pdbx_strand_id
1 'polypeptide(L)'
;MEIKDIKSRLSILTVLKHYGLKPDRNGMLKCPFHEDDQPSLKVYPQTNTFHCFGCGKNGDAIELCSLKEGSKHKGLLRATELAGGAQPANSKPEQQKSQPKQSRTEILTKIFEIFRNGLSHPSSVKPKEYLKGRNLNHELLGLGYNSGQFHHRGGLSGTDKQACVDAGLLIPYNGSVPNANGMTYTPFAKDCIIFPLRDKQH
;
A
#
# COMPACT_ATOMS: atom_id res chain seq x y z
N MET A 1 11.14 16.98 -7.11
CA MET A 1 12.10 16.40 -6.14
C MET A 1 11.79 14.92 -6.04
N GLU A 2 12.80 14.02 -6.11
CA GLU A 2 12.55 12.58 -6.00
C GLU A 2 12.44 12.13 -4.54
N ILE A 3 11.83 10.96 -4.29
CA ILE A 3 11.67 10.43 -2.91
C ILE A 3 13.03 10.27 -2.21
N LYS A 4 14.07 9.85 -2.95
CA LYS A 4 15.42 9.71 -2.40
C LYS A 4 15.99 11.04 -1.90
N ASP A 5 15.73 12.13 -2.63
CA ASP A 5 16.14 13.48 -2.24
C ASP A 5 15.38 13.98 -1.01
N ILE A 6 14.09 13.69 -0.93
CA ILE A 6 13.28 14.05 0.23
C ILE A 6 13.81 13.32 1.46
N LYS A 7 14.08 12.01 1.37
CA LYS A 7 14.60 11.23 2.49
C LYS A 7 15.99 11.67 2.96
N SER A 8 16.84 12.18 2.06
CA SER A 8 18.17 12.66 2.44
C SER A 8 18.15 14.05 3.08
N ARG A 9 17.12 14.87 2.82
CA ARG A 9 17.01 16.25 3.31
C ARG A 9 16.06 16.40 4.50
N LEU A 10 15.01 15.58 4.57
CA LEU A 10 13.94 15.72 5.56
C LEU A 10 14.27 14.94 6.84
N SER A 11 14.53 15.68 7.92
CA SER A 11 14.60 15.11 9.26
C SER A 11 13.20 14.91 9.85
N ILE A 12 12.99 13.80 10.55
CA ILE A 12 11.79 13.50 11.32
C ILE A 12 11.56 14.55 12.41
N LEU A 13 12.62 15.14 12.96
CA LEU A 13 12.51 16.23 13.93
C LEU A 13 11.88 17.49 13.31
N THR A 14 12.20 17.79 12.04
CA THR A 14 11.56 18.87 11.28
C THR A 14 10.07 18.61 11.12
N VAL A 15 9.69 17.37 10.81
CA VAL A 15 8.29 16.98 10.66
C VAL A 15 7.54 17.09 12.00
N LEU A 16 8.13 16.61 13.09
CA LEU A 16 7.54 16.72 14.43
C LEU A 16 7.32 18.19 14.82
N LYS A 17 8.33 19.04 14.59
CA LYS A 17 8.23 20.48 14.85
C LYS A 17 7.09 21.12 14.06
N HIS A 18 6.94 20.76 12.78
CA HIS A 18 5.86 21.28 11.93
C HIS A 18 4.47 20.97 12.50
N TYR A 19 4.26 19.74 13.01
CA TYR A 19 2.98 19.35 13.61
C TYR A 19 2.84 19.71 15.09
N GLY A 20 3.75 20.49 15.65
CA GLY A 20 3.73 20.86 17.08
C GLY A 20 3.96 19.67 18.03
N LEU A 21 4.51 18.57 17.53
CA LEU A 21 4.80 17.37 18.30
C LEU A 21 6.19 17.50 18.94
N LYS A 22 6.23 17.41 20.27
CA LYS A 22 7.49 17.56 21.03
C LYS A 22 7.78 16.26 21.77
N PRO A 23 8.81 15.49 21.34
CA PRO A 23 9.30 14.38 22.13
C PRO A 23 9.95 14.87 23.43
N ASP A 24 9.92 14.03 24.46
CA ASP A 24 10.65 14.24 25.70
C ASP A 24 12.15 13.96 25.54
N ARG A 25 12.90 14.00 26.66
CA ARG A 25 14.36 13.73 26.67
C ARG A 25 14.73 12.32 26.20
N ASN A 26 13.80 11.37 26.25
CA ASN A 26 13.99 9.99 25.83
C ASN A 26 13.48 9.73 24.40
N GLY A 27 13.03 10.76 23.68
CA GLY A 27 12.47 10.64 22.35
C GLY A 27 11.02 10.14 22.33
N MET A 28 10.32 10.16 23.47
CA MET A 28 8.94 9.64 23.60
C MET A 28 7.91 10.77 23.50
N LEU A 29 6.75 10.47 22.92
CA LEU A 29 5.57 11.34 22.97
C LEU A 29 4.27 10.51 22.96
N LYS A 30 3.18 11.15 23.37
CA LYS A 30 1.83 10.60 23.15
C LYS A 30 1.60 10.42 21.65
N CYS A 31 1.12 9.26 21.27
CA CYS A 31 0.92 8.96 19.86
C CYS A 31 -0.20 9.84 19.29
N PRO A 32 0.04 10.59 18.20
CA PRO A 32 -0.98 11.45 17.60
C PRO A 32 -1.97 10.67 16.72
N PHE A 33 -1.89 9.34 16.73
CA PHE A 33 -2.59 8.46 15.78
C PHE A 33 -3.55 7.46 16.45
N HIS A 34 -3.62 7.49 17.78
CA HIS A 34 -4.61 6.80 18.61
C HIS A 34 -4.67 7.50 19.97
N GLU A 35 -5.73 7.27 20.73
CA GLU A 35 -5.83 7.80 22.09
C GLU A 35 -4.99 6.95 23.04
N ASP A 36 -4.18 7.63 23.85
CA ASP A 36 -3.32 7.01 24.86
C ASP A 36 -3.09 7.97 26.03
N ASP A 37 -3.13 7.44 27.24
CA ASP A 37 -2.86 8.18 28.47
C ASP A 37 -1.36 8.41 28.67
N GLN A 38 -0.51 7.52 28.15
CA GLN A 38 0.94 7.55 28.32
C GLN A 38 1.70 7.78 27.00
N PRO A 39 2.95 8.29 27.04
CA PRO A 39 3.79 8.37 25.85
C PRO A 39 4.12 6.97 25.29
N SER A 40 3.60 6.63 24.11
CA SER A 40 3.82 5.34 23.45
C SER A 40 4.55 5.41 22.11
N LEU A 41 4.73 6.60 21.54
CA LEU A 41 5.45 6.79 20.29
C LEU A 41 6.88 7.22 20.56
N LYS A 42 7.84 6.38 20.13
CA LYS A 42 9.28 6.65 20.19
C LYS A 42 9.79 7.15 18.84
N VAL A 43 10.59 8.20 18.89
CA VAL A 43 11.28 8.78 17.75
C VAL A 43 12.75 8.40 17.83
N TYR A 44 13.32 8.01 16.69
CA TYR A 44 14.73 7.66 16.54
C TYR A 44 15.38 8.63 15.54
N PRO A 45 15.91 9.78 16.01
CA PRO A 45 16.48 10.79 15.11
C PRO A 45 17.65 10.26 14.28
N GLN A 46 18.45 9.35 14.85
CA GLN A 46 19.64 8.78 14.18
C GLN A 46 19.28 7.94 12.96
N THR A 47 18.19 7.18 13.03
CA THR A 47 17.68 6.37 11.90
C THR A 47 16.60 7.09 11.12
N ASN A 48 16.22 8.29 11.53
CA ASN A 48 15.16 9.10 10.94
C ASN A 48 13.78 8.41 10.90
N THR A 49 13.47 7.62 11.93
CA THR A 49 12.26 6.78 12.01
C THR A 49 11.49 6.98 13.30
N PHE A 50 10.26 6.46 13.35
CA PHE A 50 9.45 6.35 14.57
C PHE A 50 8.81 4.97 14.70
N HIS A 51 8.44 4.63 15.92
CA HIS A 51 7.63 3.46 16.22
C HIS A 51 6.71 3.76 17.41
N CYS A 52 5.43 3.41 17.29
CA CYS A 52 4.48 3.46 18.39
C CYS A 52 4.25 2.07 18.96
N PHE A 53 4.62 1.87 20.23
CA PHE A 53 4.46 0.61 20.94
C PHE A 53 2.99 0.32 21.36
N GLY A 54 2.11 1.32 21.32
CA GLY A 54 0.68 1.15 21.62
C GLY A 54 -0.12 0.64 20.41
N CYS A 55 -0.01 1.32 19.27
CA CYS A 55 -0.80 0.99 18.07
C CYS A 55 -0.01 0.35 16.91
N GLY A 56 1.30 0.12 17.07
CA GLY A 56 2.16 -0.53 16.08
C GLY A 56 2.56 0.32 14.87
N LYS A 57 1.97 1.52 14.70
CA LYS A 57 2.32 2.44 13.61
C LYS A 57 3.80 2.79 13.66
N ASN A 58 4.46 2.69 12.53
CA ASN A 58 5.90 2.93 12.39
C ASN A 58 6.21 3.46 10.99
N GLY A 59 7.42 3.99 10.81
CA GLY A 59 7.87 4.45 9.51
C GLY A 59 8.94 5.53 9.60
N ASP A 60 9.18 6.18 8.47
CA ASP A 60 10.12 7.30 8.34
C ASP A 60 9.39 8.65 8.39
N ALA A 61 10.13 9.74 8.16
CA ALA A 61 9.59 11.10 8.12
C ALA A 61 8.45 11.29 7.09
N ILE A 62 8.50 10.61 5.94
CA ILE A 62 7.45 10.70 4.91
C ILE A 62 6.20 9.94 5.35
N GLU A 63 6.38 8.77 5.96
CA GLU A 63 5.26 8.00 6.52
C GLU A 63 4.56 8.77 7.64
N LEU A 64 5.32 9.47 8.50
CA LEU A 64 4.75 10.33 9.54
C LEU A 64 3.89 11.45 8.95
N CYS A 65 4.34 12.12 7.88
CA CYS A 65 3.53 13.08 7.14
C CYS A 65 2.26 12.44 6.57
N SER A 66 2.38 11.25 5.98
CA SER A 66 1.25 10.54 5.36
C SER A 66 0.17 10.17 6.37
N LEU A 67 0.57 9.73 7.56
CA LEU A 67 -0.35 9.43 8.66
C LEU A 67 -1.02 10.69 9.21
N LYS A 68 -0.30 11.81 9.30
CA LYS A 68 -0.87 13.10 9.75
C LYS A 68 -1.82 13.73 8.74
N GLU A 69 -1.54 13.58 7.45
CA GLU A 69 -2.36 14.14 6.36
C GLU A 69 -3.49 13.20 5.89
N GLY A 70 -3.54 11.97 6.42
CA GLY A 70 -4.55 10.96 6.10
C GLY A 70 -4.46 10.38 4.67
N SER A 71 -3.37 10.68 3.94
CA SER A 71 -3.16 10.23 2.56
C SER A 71 -1.67 10.22 2.23
N LYS A 72 -1.22 9.18 1.52
CA LYS A 72 0.16 9.08 1.02
C LYS A 72 0.52 10.24 0.09
N HIS A 73 -0.42 10.66 -0.76
CA HIS A 73 -0.19 11.76 -1.70
C HIS A 73 0.01 13.09 -0.96
N LYS A 74 -0.90 13.42 -0.04
CA LYS A 74 -0.78 14.64 0.77
C LYS A 74 0.47 14.61 1.66
N GLY A 75 0.79 13.45 2.23
CA GLY A 75 2.00 13.24 3.02
C GLY A 75 3.28 13.49 2.22
N LEU A 76 3.35 13.00 0.98
CA LEU A 76 4.49 13.23 0.10
C LEU A 76 4.63 14.70 -0.30
N LEU A 77 3.53 15.38 -0.62
CA LEU A 77 3.54 16.82 -0.88
C LEU A 77 4.07 17.59 0.32
N ARG A 78 3.55 17.31 1.51
CA ARG A 78 4.01 17.93 2.75
C ARG A 78 5.49 17.65 3.02
N ALA A 79 5.93 16.40 2.85
CA ALA A 79 7.32 16.04 3.02
C ALA A 79 8.24 16.81 2.06
N THR A 80 7.78 17.03 0.82
CA THR A 80 8.51 17.82 -0.19
C THR A 80 8.64 19.29 0.24
N GLU A 81 7.57 19.91 0.74
CA GLU A 81 7.59 21.27 1.27
C GLU A 81 8.60 21.41 2.41
N LEU A 82 8.54 20.48 3.37
CA LEU A 82 9.41 20.49 4.55
C LEU A 82 10.88 20.19 4.21
N ALA A 83 11.14 19.50 3.10
CA ALA A 83 12.49 19.26 2.59
C ALA A 83 13.09 20.47 1.84
N GLY A 84 12.38 21.61 1.81
CA GLY A 84 12.80 22.82 1.08
C GLY A 84 12.60 22.71 -0.44
N GLY A 85 11.80 21.74 -0.89
CA GLY A 85 11.35 21.68 -2.28
C GLY A 85 10.24 22.70 -2.51
N ALA A 86 10.43 23.59 -3.49
CA ALA A 86 9.30 24.36 -4.00
C ALA A 86 8.22 23.39 -4.53
N GLN A 87 6.96 23.73 -4.25
CA GLN A 87 5.83 23.08 -4.92
C GLN A 87 6.07 23.13 -6.43
N PRO A 88 5.87 22.03 -7.19
CA PRO A 88 5.58 22.21 -8.60
C PRO A 88 4.25 22.98 -8.66
N ALA A 89 4.34 24.28 -8.93
CA ALA A 89 3.20 25.12 -9.22
C ALA A 89 2.44 24.49 -10.39
N ASN A 90 1.19 24.09 -10.16
CA ASN A 90 0.22 23.69 -11.18
C ASN A 90 0.81 22.97 -12.39
N SER A 91 1.50 21.86 -12.15
CA SER A 91 1.58 20.82 -13.16
C SER A 91 0.35 19.95 -12.95
N LYS A 92 -0.59 19.95 -13.90
CA LYS A 92 -1.38 18.74 -14.19
C LYS A 92 -0.44 17.55 -14.01
N PRO A 93 -0.85 16.41 -13.42
CA PRO A 93 0.08 15.33 -13.09
C PRO A 93 0.82 14.91 -14.36
N GLU A 94 1.99 15.50 -14.56
CA GLU A 94 2.81 15.29 -15.72
C GLU A 94 3.63 14.07 -15.33
N GLN A 95 2.96 12.95 -15.61
CA GLN A 95 3.52 11.66 -15.91
C GLN A 95 5.04 11.72 -15.92
N GLN A 96 5.62 11.14 -14.87
CA GLN A 96 6.95 10.58 -14.96
C GLN A 96 7.03 9.81 -16.28
N LYS A 97 7.78 10.33 -17.25
CA LYS A 97 8.23 9.60 -18.44
C LYS A 97 9.08 8.43 -17.96
N SER A 98 8.36 7.37 -17.63
CA SER A 98 8.81 6.01 -17.46
C SER A 98 7.76 5.22 -18.23
N GLN A 99 8.22 4.26 -19.05
CA GLN A 99 7.48 3.33 -19.90
C GLN A 99 5.98 3.17 -19.56
N PRO A 100 5.07 3.02 -20.55
CA PRO A 100 3.62 3.11 -20.36
C PRO A 100 3.18 2.32 -19.13
N LYS A 101 3.05 3.03 -17.99
CA LYS A 101 2.55 2.47 -16.75
C LYS A 101 1.07 2.31 -16.99
N GLN A 102 0.61 1.06 -17.09
CA GLN A 102 -0.82 0.75 -16.97
C GLN A 102 -1.37 1.53 -15.78
N SER A 103 -2.52 2.18 -15.96
CA SER A 103 -3.13 2.91 -14.86
C SER A 103 -3.46 1.93 -13.72
N ARG A 104 -3.41 2.39 -12.46
CA ARG A 104 -3.71 1.53 -11.30
C ARG A 104 -5.08 0.87 -11.44
N THR A 105 -6.05 1.57 -12.03
CA THR A 105 -7.37 1.04 -12.34
C THR A 105 -7.30 -0.08 -13.38
N GLU A 106 -6.53 0.07 -14.46
CA GLU A 106 -6.35 -0.99 -15.47
C GLU A 106 -5.81 -2.28 -14.88
N ILE A 107 -4.75 -2.21 -14.06
CA ILE A 107 -4.19 -3.44 -13.47
C ILE A 107 -5.17 -4.07 -12.47
N LEU A 108 -5.86 -3.25 -11.65
CA LEU A 108 -6.88 -3.75 -10.73
C LEU A 108 -8.03 -4.43 -11.47
N THR A 109 -8.53 -3.81 -12.56
CA THR A 109 -9.57 -4.38 -13.42
C THR A 109 -9.12 -5.69 -14.04
N LYS A 110 -7.92 -5.71 -14.65
CA LYS A 110 -7.34 -6.90 -15.29
C LYS A 110 -7.20 -8.06 -14.30
N ILE A 111 -6.68 -7.81 -13.10
CA ILE A 111 -6.53 -8.87 -12.09
C ILE A 111 -7.89 -9.28 -11.53
N PHE A 112 -8.83 -8.36 -11.38
CA PHE A 112 -10.16 -8.68 -10.90
C PHE A 112 -10.94 -9.59 -11.86
N GLU A 113 -10.76 -9.45 -13.18
CA GLU A 113 -11.32 -10.37 -14.17
C GLU A 113 -10.83 -11.81 -13.96
N ILE A 114 -9.54 -11.98 -13.63
CA ILE A 114 -8.98 -13.29 -13.28
C ILE A 114 -9.69 -13.85 -12.03
N PHE A 115 -9.95 -13.03 -11.02
CA PHE A 115 -10.66 -13.46 -9.81
C PHE A 115 -12.13 -13.81 -10.07
N ARG A 116 -12.83 -13.04 -10.92
CA ARG A 116 -14.20 -13.38 -11.35
C ARG A 116 -14.24 -14.73 -12.03
N ASN A 117 -13.35 -14.96 -12.99
CA ASN A 117 -13.25 -16.24 -13.69
C ASN A 117 -12.86 -17.38 -12.74
N GLY A 118 -12.06 -17.07 -11.71
CA GLY A 118 -11.74 -17.97 -10.61
C GLY A 118 -12.98 -18.49 -9.89
N LEU A 119 -14.00 -17.66 -9.66
CA LEU A 119 -15.27 -18.13 -9.10
C LEU A 119 -16.08 -18.97 -10.09
N SER A 120 -16.05 -18.65 -11.38
CA SER A 120 -16.80 -19.43 -12.38
C SER A 120 -16.24 -20.85 -12.57
N HIS A 121 -14.95 -21.06 -12.30
CA HIS A 121 -14.29 -22.34 -12.53
C HIS A 121 -14.95 -23.53 -11.75
N PRO A 122 -15.06 -24.73 -12.35
CA PRO A 122 -15.66 -25.90 -11.70
C PRO A 122 -14.97 -26.32 -10.38
N SER A 123 -13.65 -26.14 -10.29
CA SER A 123 -12.86 -26.51 -9.11
C SER A 123 -13.09 -25.61 -7.89
N SER A 124 -13.80 -24.48 -8.04
CA SER A 124 -14.01 -23.49 -6.99
C SER A 124 -15.20 -23.85 -6.09
N VAL A 125 -15.21 -25.09 -5.59
CA VAL A 125 -16.32 -25.67 -4.81
C VAL A 125 -16.48 -24.94 -3.47
N LYS A 126 -15.42 -24.90 -2.66
CA LYS A 126 -15.41 -24.25 -1.32
C LYS A 126 -15.90 -22.79 -1.32
N PRO A 127 -15.39 -21.89 -2.19
CA PRO A 127 -15.88 -20.50 -2.20
C PRO A 127 -17.33 -20.41 -2.67
N LYS A 128 -17.79 -21.26 -3.61
CA LYS A 128 -19.20 -21.30 -4.04
C LYS A 128 -20.12 -21.75 -2.91
N GLU A 129 -19.73 -22.79 -2.16
CA GLU A 129 -20.49 -23.27 -1.01
C GLU A 129 -20.57 -22.22 0.10
N TYR A 130 -19.47 -21.53 0.39
CA TYR A 130 -19.46 -20.43 1.34
C TYR A 130 -20.44 -19.32 0.95
N LEU A 131 -20.40 -18.88 -0.31
CA LEU A 131 -21.30 -17.86 -0.83
C LEU A 131 -22.76 -18.31 -0.77
N LYS A 132 -23.04 -19.57 -1.14
CA LYS A 132 -24.38 -20.15 -1.05
C LYS A 132 -24.88 -20.18 0.39
N GLY A 133 -24.06 -20.60 1.34
CA GLY A 133 -24.39 -20.60 2.77
C GLY A 133 -24.59 -19.21 3.39
N ARG A 134 -24.12 -18.15 2.71
CA ARG A 134 -24.33 -16.74 3.09
C ARG A 134 -25.42 -16.04 2.28
N ASN A 135 -26.12 -16.77 1.39
CA ASN A 135 -27.09 -16.23 0.46
C ASN A 135 -26.54 -15.07 -0.41
N LEU A 136 -25.27 -15.16 -0.81
CA LEU A 136 -24.60 -14.18 -1.66
C LEU A 136 -24.53 -14.69 -3.09
N ASN A 137 -25.17 -14.00 -4.02
CA ASN A 137 -25.06 -14.30 -5.45
C ASN A 137 -23.83 -13.57 -6.03
N HIS A 138 -22.80 -14.32 -6.42
CA HIS A 138 -21.55 -13.73 -6.94
C HIS A 138 -21.69 -13.06 -8.30
N GLU A 139 -22.68 -13.42 -9.12
CA GLU A 139 -22.89 -12.82 -10.43
C GLU A 139 -23.48 -11.43 -10.27
N LEU A 140 -24.52 -11.33 -9.45
CA LEU A 140 -25.21 -10.07 -9.13
C LEU A 140 -24.29 -9.09 -8.40
N LEU A 141 -23.55 -9.58 -7.40
CA LEU A 141 -22.61 -8.76 -6.62
C LEU A 141 -21.26 -8.55 -7.34
N GLY A 142 -21.06 -9.23 -8.47
CA GLY A 142 -19.83 -9.18 -9.25
C GLY A 142 -18.59 -9.53 -8.45
N LEU A 143 -18.65 -10.58 -7.63
CA LEU A 143 -17.55 -11.02 -6.74
C LEU A 143 -16.49 -11.82 -7.49
N GLY A 144 -15.30 -11.92 -6.90
CA GLY A 144 -14.22 -12.79 -7.38
C GLY A 144 -13.72 -13.76 -6.31
N TYR A 145 -12.85 -14.68 -6.70
CA TYR A 145 -12.13 -15.57 -5.79
C TYR A 145 -10.66 -15.60 -6.17
N ASN A 146 -9.80 -15.36 -5.17
CA ASN A 146 -8.36 -15.44 -5.36
C ASN A 146 -7.83 -16.77 -4.82
N SER A 147 -7.47 -17.69 -5.71
CA SER A 147 -6.78 -18.95 -5.37
C SER A 147 -5.29 -18.78 -5.02
N GLY A 148 -4.75 -17.56 -5.16
CA GLY A 148 -3.35 -17.23 -5.00
C GLY A 148 -2.49 -17.53 -6.24
N GLN A 149 -3.05 -18.06 -7.32
CA GLN A 149 -2.27 -18.56 -8.47
C GLN A 149 -2.18 -17.58 -9.65
N PHE A 150 -2.80 -16.40 -9.55
CA PHE A 150 -2.91 -15.46 -10.67
C PHE A 150 -1.56 -14.95 -11.20
N HIS A 151 -0.51 -14.92 -10.37
CA HIS A 151 0.82 -14.46 -10.79
C HIS A 151 1.74 -15.57 -11.32
N HIS A 152 1.34 -16.84 -11.15
CA HIS A 152 2.00 -18.01 -11.73
C HIS A 152 1.31 -18.47 -13.02
N ARG A 153 -0.03 -18.49 -13.02
CA ARG A 153 -0.84 -19.04 -14.12
C ARG A 153 -1.57 -17.98 -14.95
N GLY A 154 -1.60 -16.72 -14.51
CA GLY A 154 -2.33 -15.65 -15.19
C GLY A 154 -1.58 -15.00 -16.36
N GLY A 155 -0.43 -15.53 -16.77
CA GLY A 155 0.32 -14.99 -17.92
C GLY A 155 0.78 -13.54 -17.72
N LEU A 156 0.97 -13.10 -16.47
CA LEU A 156 1.37 -11.72 -16.17
C LEU A 156 2.80 -11.46 -16.64
N SER A 157 2.95 -10.39 -17.43
CA SER A 157 4.25 -9.88 -17.84
C SER A 157 5.05 -9.35 -16.64
N GLY A 158 6.35 -9.13 -16.82
CA GLY A 158 7.18 -8.53 -15.77
C GLY A 158 6.66 -7.16 -15.30
N THR A 159 6.14 -6.36 -16.24
CA THR A 159 5.53 -5.06 -15.95
C THR A 159 4.21 -5.20 -15.21
N ASP A 160 3.36 -6.16 -15.57
CA ASP A 160 2.12 -6.45 -14.83
C ASP A 160 2.42 -6.87 -13.39
N LYS A 161 3.45 -7.71 -13.17
CA LYS A 161 3.86 -8.14 -11.83
C LYS A 161 4.30 -6.95 -10.98
N GLN A 162 5.09 -6.03 -11.55
CA GLN A 162 5.47 -4.81 -10.86
C GLN A 162 4.24 -3.93 -10.55
N ALA A 163 3.33 -3.75 -11.49
CA ALA A 163 2.08 -3.01 -11.26
C ALA A 163 1.22 -3.66 -10.18
N CYS A 164 1.21 -4.99 -10.08
CA CYS A 164 0.56 -5.70 -8.98
C CYS A 164 1.22 -5.45 -7.62
N VAL A 165 2.56 -5.33 -7.57
CA VAL A 165 3.28 -4.94 -6.35
C VAL A 165 2.88 -3.51 -5.95
N ASP A 166 2.93 -2.58 -6.90
CA ASP A 166 2.59 -1.18 -6.68
C ASP A 166 1.12 -1.01 -6.24
N ALA A 167 0.22 -1.87 -6.74
CA ALA A 167 -1.19 -1.90 -6.38
C ALA A 167 -1.48 -2.62 -5.04
N GLY A 168 -0.51 -3.33 -4.46
CA GLY A 168 -0.67 -4.11 -3.22
C GLY A 168 -1.29 -5.50 -3.42
N LEU A 169 -1.35 -6.00 -4.65
CA LEU A 169 -1.84 -7.34 -4.99
C LEU A 169 -0.77 -8.43 -4.82
N LEU A 170 0.51 -8.06 -4.93
CA LEU A 170 1.66 -8.93 -4.70
C LEU A 170 2.61 -8.31 -3.69
N ILE A 171 3.12 -9.14 -2.79
CA ILE A 171 4.16 -8.76 -1.83
C ILE A 171 5.43 -9.51 -2.22
N PRO A 172 6.52 -8.82 -2.60
CA PRO A 172 7.76 -9.49 -2.95
C PRO A 172 8.29 -10.29 -1.75
N TYR A 173 8.66 -11.55 -1.98
CA TYR A 173 9.22 -12.44 -0.96
C TYR A 173 10.74 -12.44 -1.07
N ASN A 174 11.41 -12.01 0.01
CA ASN A 174 12.86 -11.83 0.05
C ASN A 174 13.63 -13.08 0.52
N GLY A 175 12.93 -14.21 0.73
CA GLY A 175 13.56 -15.47 1.12
C GLY A 175 13.93 -16.34 -0.09
N SER A 176 14.85 -17.28 0.13
CA SER A 176 15.21 -18.28 -0.87
C SER A 176 14.11 -19.34 -0.98
N VAL A 177 13.55 -19.51 -2.17
CA VAL A 177 12.59 -20.59 -2.47
C VAL A 177 13.32 -21.62 -3.32
N PRO A 178 13.34 -22.91 -2.92
CA PRO A 178 13.96 -23.96 -3.72
C PRO A 178 13.40 -23.97 -5.14
N ASN A 179 14.29 -24.02 -6.15
CA ASN A 179 13.94 -24.07 -7.57
C ASN A 179 13.19 -22.84 -8.13
N ALA A 180 13.17 -21.71 -7.42
CA ALA A 180 12.61 -20.47 -7.95
C ALA A 180 13.62 -19.74 -8.84
N ASN A 181 13.24 -19.49 -10.09
CA ASN A 181 13.96 -18.60 -10.97
C ASN A 181 13.41 -17.17 -10.83
N GLY A 182 14.15 -16.32 -10.11
CA GLY A 182 13.82 -14.90 -9.94
C GLY A 182 12.95 -14.60 -8.72
N MET A 183 12.35 -13.40 -8.72
CA MET A 183 11.57 -12.90 -7.59
C MET A 183 10.29 -13.72 -7.38
N THR A 184 10.06 -14.11 -6.13
CA THR A 184 8.81 -14.78 -5.71
C THR A 184 7.91 -13.79 -4.99
N TYR A 185 6.63 -14.11 -4.91
CA TYR A 185 5.62 -13.19 -4.38
C TYR A 185 4.64 -13.92 -3.47
N THR A 186 4.20 -13.23 -2.42
CA THR A 186 3.01 -13.61 -1.65
C THR A 186 1.80 -12.88 -2.23
N PRO A 187 0.76 -13.60 -2.69
CA PRO A 187 -0.44 -12.97 -3.21
C PRO A 187 -1.33 -12.42 -2.09
N PHE A 188 -1.85 -11.20 -2.30
CA PHE A 188 -2.87 -10.58 -1.45
C PHE A 188 -4.09 -11.48 -1.29
N ALA A 189 -4.62 -11.65 -0.08
CA ALA A 189 -5.89 -12.33 0.17
C ALA A 189 -6.02 -13.70 -0.54
N LYS A 190 -5.00 -14.54 -0.42
CA LYS A 190 -5.04 -15.93 -0.90
C LYS A 190 -6.20 -16.68 -0.24
N ASP A 191 -6.89 -17.51 -1.03
CA ASP A 191 -8.03 -18.34 -0.64
C ASP A 191 -9.23 -17.53 -0.12
N CYS A 192 -9.36 -16.26 -0.55
CA CYS A 192 -10.44 -15.37 -0.12
C CYS A 192 -11.42 -15.04 -1.26
N ILE A 193 -12.69 -14.80 -0.88
CA ILE A 193 -13.66 -14.10 -1.73
C ILE A 193 -13.26 -12.63 -1.81
N ILE A 194 -13.28 -12.07 -3.02
CA ILE A 194 -12.88 -10.70 -3.30
C ILE A 194 -14.12 -9.87 -3.60
N PHE A 195 -14.31 -8.82 -2.80
CA PHE A 195 -15.31 -7.80 -3.00
C PHE A 195 -14.63 -6.60 -3.68
N PRO A 196 -14.97 -6.28 -4.94
CA PRO A 196 -14.35 -5.16 -5.63
C PRO A 196 -14.81 -3.85 -5.01
N LEU A 197 -13.86 -2.97 -4.68
CA LEU A 197 -14.14 -1.58 -4.38
C LEU A 197 -14.01 -0.79 -5.67
N ARG A 198 -15.10 -0.16 -6.09
CA ARG A 198 -15.13 0.60 -7.32
C ARG A 198 -15.28 2.09 -7.05
N ASP A 199 -14.79 2.90 -7.97
CA ASP A 199 -14.93 4.35 -7.88
C ASP A 199 -16.31 4.80 -8.41
N LYS A 200 -16.53 6.11 -8.53
CA LYS A 200 -17.81 6.62 -9.06
C LYS A 200 -17.97 6.43 -10.57
N GLN A 201 -16.88 6.11 -11.27
CA GLN A 201 -16.85 6.02 -12.72
C GLN A 201 -17.05 4.56 -13.20
N HIS A 202 -16.83 3.56 -12.35
CA HIS A 202 -16.92 2.13 -12.69
C HIS A 202 -17.47 1.25 -11.56
#